data_AF-A0AA38C8S2-F1
#
_entry.id   AF-A0AA38C8S2-F1
#
_cell.length_a   1.000
_cell.length_b   1.000
_cell.length_c   1.000
_cell.angle_alpha   90.00
_cell.angle_beta   90.00
_cell.angle_gamma   90.00
#
_symmetry.space_group_name_H-M   'P 1'
#
loop_
_entity.id
_entity.type
_entity.pdbx_description
1 polymer ?
#
loop_
_entity_poly.entity_id
_entity_poly.type
_entity_poly.pdbx_seq_one_letter_code
_entity_poly.pdbx_strand_id
1 'polypeptide(L)'
;MASRRNVACPVNETLAKFVFEKWEEMAVKETFTDRLNATFSKAYKNLCDHKDPIFDLKGASKIKGVGKWMLTLLKQYFESNKDDSSQEVLEPR
;
A
#
# COMPACT_ATOMS: atom_id res chain seq x y z
N MET A 1 14.87 0.99 -8.93
CA MET A 1 13.63 1.37 -8.19
C MET A 1 13.30 2.83 -8.43
N ALA A 2 12.04 3.23 -8.25
CA ALA A 2 11.70 4.65 -8.25
C ALA A 2 12.19 5.31 -6.96
N SER A 3 12.53 6.61 -7.01
CA SER A 3 12.77 7.40 -5.82
C SER A 3 11.48 7.61 -5.03
N ARG A 4 11.61 7.84 -3.72
CA ARG A 4 10.49 8.20 -2.84
C ARG A 4 9.78 9.45 -3.41
N ARG A 5 8.45 9.42 -3.42
CA ARG A 5 7.60 10.50 -3.95
C ARG A 5 6.78 11.15 -2.84
N ASN A 6 6.57 12.45 -2.99
CA ASN A 6 5.59 13.18 -2.18
C ASN A 6 4.18 12.69 -2.53
N VAL A 7 3.35 12.51 -1.50
CA VAL A 7 1.93 12.17 -1.70
C VAL A 7 1.10 13.44 -1.86
N ALA A 8 0.16 13.41 -2.81
CA ALA A 8 -0.79 14.50 -3.04
C ALA A 8 -1.86 14.58 -1.95
N CYS A 9 -2.15 13.45 -1.30
CA CYS A 9 -3.07 13.35 -0.16
C CYS A 9 -2.31 12.78 1.05
N PRO A 10 -2.21 13.51 2.17
CA PRO A 10 -1.51 13.03 3.37
C PRO A 10 -2.07 11.72 3.94
N VAL A 11 -3.39 11.50 3.81
CA VAL A 11 -4.04 10.25 4.24
C VAL A 11 -3.47 9.03 3.51
N ASN A 12 -2.97 9.21 2.28
CA ASN A 12 -2.40 8.14 1.48
C ASN A 12 -0.92 7.88 1.80
N GLU A 13 -0.27 8.66 2.67
CA GLU A 13 1.15 8.55 2.97
C GLU A 13 1.53 7.17 3.52
N THR A 14 0.80 6.69 4.52
CA THR A 14 1.06 5.39 5.16
C THR A 14 0.89 4.24 4.17
N LEU A 15 -0.16 4.31 3.34
CA LEU A 15 -0.40 3.32 2.28
C LEU A 15 0.70 3.36 1.20
N ALA A 16 1.14 4.54 0.79
CA ALA A 16 2.23 4.72 -0.17
C ALA A 16 3.56 4.18 0.37
N LYS A 17 3.85 4.46 1.65
CA LYS A 17 5.02 3.96 2.36
C LYS A 17 5.02 2.43 2.41
N PHE A 18 3.90 1.81 2.79
CA PHE A 18 3.77 0.35 2.81
C PHE A 18 4.06 -0.27 1.43
N VAL A 19 3.49 0.30 0.36
CA VAL A 19 3.73 -0.21 -1.02
C VAL A 19 5.20 -0.06 -1.41
N PHE A 20 5.86 1.03 -1.03
CA PHE A 20 7.27 1.25 -1.30
C PHE A 20 8.16 0.25 -0.57
N GLU A 21 7.93 0.04 0.73
CA GLU A 21 8.67 -0.92 1.54
C GLU A 21 8.51 -2.35 1.02
N LYS A 22 7.29 -2.73 0.60
CA LYS A 22 7.04 -4.03 -0.04
C LYS A 22 7.72 -4.16 -1.40
N TRP A 23 7.87 -3.06 -2.14
CA TRP A 23 8.64 -3.08 -3.38
C TRP A 23 10.12 -3.37 -3.08
N GLU A 24 10.72 -2.68 -2.12
CA GLU A 24 12.12 -2.91 -1.70
C GLU A 24 12.33 -4.35 -1.20
N GLU A 25 11.43 -4.86 -0.35
CA GLU A 25 11.48 -6.23 0.17
C GLU A 25 11.39 -7.28 -0.94
N MET A 26 10.56 -7.05 -1.95
CA MET A 26 10.40 -7.99 -3.05
C MET A 26 11.56 -7.93 -4.04
N ALA A 27 12.16 -6.76 -4.23
CA ALA A 27 13.19 -6.56 -5.23
C ALA A 27 14.54 -7.20 -4.90
N VAL A 28 14.75 -7.60 -3.64
CA VAL A 28 15.90 -8.41 -3.25
C VAL A 28 15.69 -9.92 -3.48
N LYS A 29 14.47 -10.35 -3.84
CA LYS A 29 14.13 -11.77 -4.07
C LYS A 29 14.42 -12.13 -5.53
N GLU A 30 14.93 -13.34 -5.78
CA GLU A 30 15.18 -13.87 -7.13
C GLU A 30 13.89 -13.99 -7.98
N THR A 31 12.72 -14.05 -7.33
CA THR A 31 11.41 -14.07 -8.00
C THR A 31 10.97 -12.70 -8.50
N PHE A 32 11.75 -11.65 -8.25
CA PHE A 32 11.46 -10.30 -8.71
C PHE A 32 11.71 -10.18 -10.22
N THR A 33 10.65 -9.81 -10.94
CA THR A 33 10.68 -9.70 -12.40
C THR A 33 10.44 -8.26 -12.83
N ASP A 34 10.81 -7.91 -14.06
CA ASP A 34 10.50 -6.61 -14.66
C ASP A 34 9.01 -6.30 -14.66
N ARG A 35 8.16 -7.33 -14.79
CA ARG A 35 6.71 -7.19 -14.71
C ARG A 35 6.25 -6.76 -13.31
N LEU A 36 6.84 -7.33 -12.26
CA LEU A 36 6.57 -6.91 -10.89
C LEU A 36 7.09 -5.49 -10.66
N ASN A 37 8.29 -5.18 -11.12
CA ASN A 37 8.87 -3.84 -11.05
C ASN A 37 7.98 -2.78 -11.73
N ALA A 38 7.46 -3.06 -12.93
CA ALA A 38 6.54 -2.19 -13.63
C ALA A 38 5.20 -2.02 -12.89
N THR A 39 4.69 -3.10 -12.28
CA THR A 39 3.46 -3.08 -11.48
C THR A 39 3.63 -2.18 -10.26
N PHE A 40 4.69 -2.38 -9.47
CA PHE A 40 5.00 -1.54 -8.31
C PHE A 40 5.22 -0.08 -8.70
N SER A 41 6.06 0.18 -9.70
CA SER A 41 6.34 1.53 -10.19
C SER A 41 5.06 2.26 -10.59
N LYS A 42 4.18 1.59 -11.33
CA LYS A 42 2.92 2.19 -11.80
C LYS A 42 1.94 2.42 -10.65
N ALA A 43 1.75 1.43 -9.78
CA ALA A 43 0.87 1.54 -8.62
C ALA A 43 1.34 2.63 -7.67
N TYR A 44 2.62 2.60 -7.25
CA TYR A 44 3.21 3.58 -6.34
C TYR A 44 3.08 5.01 -6.87
N LYS A 45 3.42 5.23 -8.15
CA LYS A 45 3.26 6.54 -8.79
C LYS A 45 1.82 7.05 -8.68
N ASN A 46 0.85 6.28 -9.15
CA ASN A 46 -0.53 6.77 -9.21
C ASN A 46 -1.16 6.87 -7.82
N LEU A 47 -0.67 6.11 -6.84
CA LEU A 47 -1.11 6.22 -5.45
C LEU A 47 -0.59 7.51 -4.80
N CYS A 48 0.69 7.85 -5.01
CA CYS A 48 1.23 9.14 -4.59
C CYS A 48 0.52 10.32 -5.27
N ASP A 49 0.21 10.20 -6.57
CA ASP A 49 -0.46 11.25 -7.33
C ASP A 49 -1.99 11.33 -7.04
N HIS A 50 -2.56 10.36 -6.30
CA HIS A 50 -4.00 10.33 -6.01
C HIS A 50 -4.38 11.36 -4.95
N LYS A 51 -5.37 12.20 -5.29
CA LYS A 51 -5.79 13.32 -4.45
C LYS A 51 -6.83 12.95 -3.41
N ASP A 52 -7.66 11.95 -3.69
CA ASP A 52 -8.69 11.51 -2.75
C ASP A 52 -8.13 10.48 -1.75
N PRO A 53 -8.62 10.46 -0.51
CA PRO A 53 -8.18 9.51 0.49
C PRO A 53 -8.58 8.08 0.15
N ILE A 54 -7.67 7.13 0.41
CA ILE A 54 -7.87 5.70 0.20
C ILE A 54 -7.95 5.01 1.56
N PHE A 55 -9.16 4.64 1.98
CA PHE A 55 -9.41 4.02 3.28
C PHE A 55 -9.50 2.49 3.23
N ASP A 56 -9.70 1.92 2.05
CA ASP A 56 -10.00 0.51 1.90
C ASP A 56 -9.64 -0.02 0.50
N LEU A 57 -9.78 -1.35 0.33
CA LEU A 57 -9.47 -2.04 -0.92
C LEU A 57 -10.31 -1.58 -2.13
N LYS A 58 -11.55 -1.13 -1.92
CA LYS A 58 -12.42 -0.56 -2.96
C LYS A 58 -11.92 0.82 -3.39
N GLY A 59 -11.33 1.59 -2.49
CA GLY A 59 -10.61 2.82 -2.82
C GLY A 59 -9.36 2.49 -3.65
N ALA A 60 -8.56 1.55 -3.17
CA ALA A 60 -7.31 1.15 -3.81
C ALA A 60 -7.51 0.54 -5.21
N SER A 61 -8.59 -0.21 -5.43
CA SER A 61 -8.87 -0.85 -6.73
C SER A 61 -9.18 0.13 -7.86
N LYS A 62 -9.53 1.39 -7.52
CA LYS A 62 -9.75 2.46 -8.50
C LYS A 62 -8.44 3.06 -9.01
N ILE A 63 -7.32 2.80 -8.34
CA ILE A 63 -6.02 3.36 -8.69
C ILE A 63 -5.46 2.62 -9.90
N LYS A 64 -5.12 3.37 -10.95
CA LYS A 64 -4.49 2.78 -12.14
C LYS A 64 -3.19 2.07 -11.76
N GLY A 65 -3.02 0.82 -12.17
CA GLY A 65 -1.86 0.00 -11.81
C GLY A 65 -2.04 -0.84 -10.54
N VAL A 66 -3.10 -0.61 -9.76
CA VAL A 66 -3.49 -1.50 -8.66
C VAL A 66 -4.38 -2.61 -9.22
N GLY A 67 -3.73 -3.69 -9.68
CA GLY A 67 -4.40 -4.89 -10.17
C GLY A 67 -4.63 -5.94 -9.08
N LYS A 68 -5.15 -7.11 -9.47
CA LYS A 68 -5.45 -8.22 -8.56
C LYS A 68 -4.30 -8.57 -7.60
N TRP A 69 -3.07 -8.64 -8.12
CA TRP A 69 -1.89 -8.96 -7.31
C TRP A 69 -1.59 -7.88 -6.25
N MET A 70 -1.68 -6.59 -6.64
CA MET A 70 -1.48 -5.48 -5.71
C MET A 70 -2.61 -5.42 -4.67
N LEU A 71 -3.85 -5.72 -5.06
CA LEU A 71 -4.96 -5.82 -4.11
C LEU A 71 -4.74 -6.93 -3.08
N THR A 72 -4.15 -8.07 -3.47
CA THR A 72 -3.76 -9.13 -2.52
C THR A 72 -2.70 -8.64 -1.53
N LEU A 73 -1.71 -7.88 -2.00
CA LEU A 73 -0.70 -7.27 -1.13
C LEU A 73 -1.33 -6.26 -0.15
N LEU A 74 -2.15 -5.34 -0.67
CA LEU A 74 -2.82 -4.32 0.12
C LEU A 74 -3.86 -4.90 1.09
N LYS A 75 -4.43 -6.06 0.77
CA LYS A 75 -5.37 -6.74 1.66
C LYS A 75 -4.71 -7.06 3.00
N GLN A 76 -3.45 -7.49 2.98
CA GLN A 76 -2.67 -7.72 4.22
C GLN A 76 -2.55 -6.43 5.04
N TYR A 77 -2.29 -5.28 4.40
CA TYR A 77 -2.23 -3.99 5.06
C TYR A 77 -3.56 -3.60 5.71
N PHE A 78 -4.67 -3.70 4.97
CA PHE A 78 -5.98 -3.30 5.49
C PHE A 78 -6.57 -4.30 6.50
N GLU A 79 -6.19 -5.57 6.45
CA GLU A 79 -6.60 -6.58 7.44
C GLU A 79 -5.75 -6.48 8.72
N SER A 80 -4.43 -6.26 8.64
CA SER A 80 -3.61 -6.01 9.84
C SER A 80 -4.07 -4.77 10.61
N ASN A 81 -4.55 -3.73 9.94
CA ASN A 81 -5.08 -2.53 10.60
C ASN A 81 -6.48 -2.73 11.22
N LYS A 82 -7.19 -3.83 10.92
CA LYS A 82 -8.50 -4.12 11.53
C LYS A 82 -8.39 -4.79 12.90
N ASP A 83 -7.30 -5.52 13.13
CA ASP A 83 -7.09 -6.26 14.39
C ASP A 83 -6.65 -5.35 15.55
N ASP A 84 -6.02 -4.21 15.22
CA ASP A 84 -5.59 -3.21 16.21
C ASP A 84 -6.78 -2.50 16.89
N SER A 85 -7.97 -2.54 16.29
CA SER A 85 -9.17 -1.87 16.78
C SER A 85 -9.97 -2.66 17.83
N SER A 86 -9.40 -3.74 18.40
CA SER A 86 -10.05 -4.59 19.43
C SER A 86 -9.29 -4.71 20.76
N GLN A 87 -8.30 -3.85 21.06
CA GLN A 87 -7.76 -3.74 22.42
C GLN A 87 -8.30 -2.51 23.15
N GLU A 88 -9.59 -2.56 23.50
CA GLU A 88 -10.09 -1.83 24.68
C GLU A 88 -10.44 -2.88 25.75
N VAL A 89 -9.54 -3.09 26.71
CA VAL A 89 -9.88 -3.69 28.01
C VAL A 89 -9.21 -2.89 29.12
N LEU A 90 -10.05 -2.10 29.79
CA LEU A 90 -9.99 -1.60 31.16
C LEU A 90 -8.74 -1.99 31.98
N GLU A 91 -8.05 -1.00 32.52
CA GLU A 91 -7.45 -1.16 33.85
C GLU A 91 -8.50 -0.82 34.93
N PRO A 92 -8.86 -1.77 35.80
CA PRO A 92 -9.64 -1.48 36.99
C PRO A 92 -8.72 -1.14 38.18
N ARG A 93 -9.08 -0.01 38.81
CA ARG A 93 -8.99 0.34 40.24
C ARG A 93 -7.85 1.23 40.71
#